data_AF-A0A9W9W860-F1
#
_entry.id   AF-A0A9W9W860-F1
#
_cell.length_a   1.000
_cell.length_b   1.000
_cell.length_c   1.000
_cell.angle_alpha   90.00
_cell.angle_beta   90.00
_cell.angle_gamma   90.00
#
_symmetry.space_group_name_H-M   'P 1'
#
loop_
_entity.id
_entity.type
_entity.pdbx_description
1 polymer ?
#
loop_
_entity_poly.entity_id
_entity_poly.type
_entity_poly.pdbx_seq_one_letter_code
_entity_poly.pdbx_strand_id
1 'polypeptide(L)'
;MQLPFVLSSLLLLTSVRAVDASPTTKSTDKFQWSSKKGLIAFGDSYTYVQGTHGHQNYSFIGDAFDFAFDEQTLLSNKIVQNQTATAEGGPNWVEYLTDCGVKPGLTSPRTCKKQLWDFAFAGSDISTH
;
A
#
# COMPACT_ATOMS: atom_id res chain seq x y z
N MET A 1 35.17 -25.31 73.29
CA MET A 1 35.47 -23.97 72.76
C MET A 1 35.69 -24.09 71.25
N GLN A 2 34.73 -23.56 70.48
CA GLN A 2 34.72 -23.14 69.07
C GLN A 2 35.58 -23.87 67.99
N LEU A 3 34.83 -24.61 67.14
CA LEU A 3 34.90 -24.90 65.69
C LEU A 3 35.83 -24.02 64.79
N PRO A 4 36.25 -24.52 63.61
CA PRO A 4 35.36 -24.28 62.46
C PRO A 4 35.15 -25.47 61.50
N PHE A 5 33.89 -25.55 61.07
CA PHE A 5 33.43 -26.30 59.91
C PHE A 5 34.21 -25.87 58.66
N VAL A 6 34.73 -26.85 57.92
CA VAL A 6 35.18 -26.63 56.55
C VAL A 6 33.93 -26.67 55.66
N LEU A 7 33.40 -25.49 55.30
CA LEU A 7 32.40 -25.39 54.25
C LEU A 7 33.05 -25.75 52.91
N SER A 8 32.73 -26.93 52.39
CA SER A 8 33.06 -27.30 51.01
C SER A 8 32.11 -26.54 50.08
N SER A 9 32.58 -25.42 49.51
CA SER A 9 31.85 -24.65 48.51
C SER A 9 31.70 -25.47 47.22
N LEU A 10 30.50 -26.03 47.01
CA LEU A 10 30.14 -26.69 45.75
C LEU A 10 29.89 -25.60 44.68
N LEU A 11 30.87 -25.36 43.82
CA LEU A 11 30.72 -24.49 42.64
C LEU A 11 29.73 -25.15 41.67
N LEU A 12 28.47 -24.70 41.69
CA LEU A 12 27.53 -24.98 40.60
C LEU A 12 28.00 -24.22 39.37
N LEU A 13 28.65 -24.93 38.45
CA LEU A 13 28.88 -24.48 37.07
C LEU A 13 27.52 -24.38 36.37
N THR A 14 26.86 -23.24 36.47
CA THR A 14 25.73 -22.92 35.60
C THR A 14 26.30 -22.78 34.19
N SER A 15 26.05 -23.77 33.35
CA SER A 15 26.37 -23.72 31.93
C SER A 15 25.62 -22.54 31.30
N VAL A 16 26.30 -21.41 31.13
CA VAL A 16 25.77 -20.25 30.41
C VAL A 16 25.62 -20.71 28.96
N ARG A 17 24.38 -20.97 28.53
CA ARG A 17 24.11 -21.17 27.11
C ARG A 17 24.27 -19.83 26.42
N ALA A 18 25.36 -19.67 25.68
CA ALA A 18 25.47 -18.59 24.72
C ALA A 18 24.33 -18.76 23.70
N VAL A 19 23.32 -17.91 23.79
CA VAL A 19 22.30 -17.80 22.75
C VAL A 19 22.96 -17.03 21.62
N ASP A 20 23.29 -17.75 20.56
CA ASP A 20 23.82 -17.14 19.35
C ASP A 20 22.67 -16.31 18.72
N ALA A 21 22.66 -15.01 19.01
CA ALA A 21 21.72 -14.05 18.44
C ALA A 21 22.18 -13.62 17.03
N SER A 22 22.76 -14.55 16.28
CA SER A 22 23.18 -14.30 14.91
C SER A 22 21.96 -13.92 14.09
N PRO A 23 21.96 -12.77 13.39
CA PRO A 23 20.84 -12.37 12.58
C PRO A 23 20.61 -13.47 11.55
N THR A 24 19.51 -14.20 11.69
CA THR A 24 19.05 -15.10 10.64
C THR A 24 18.79 -14.17 9.48
N THR A 25 19.57 -14.28 8.40
CA THR A 25 19.22 -13.70 7.11
C THR A 25 17.93 -14.37 6.67
N LYS A 26 16.79 -13.91 7.21
CA LYS A 26 15.48 -14.24 6.69
C LYS A 26 15.58 -13.88 5.22
N SER A 27 15.35 -14.90 4.39
CA SER A 27 15.16 -14.77 2.95
C SER A 27 14.63 -13.38 2.64
N THR A 28 15.35 -12.63 1.81
CA THR A 28 14.85 -11.38 1.26
C THR A 28 13.59 -11.76 0.47
N ASP A 29 12.43 -11.72 1.12
CA ASP A 29 11.18 -12.12 0.51
C ASP A 29 10.98 -11.26 -0.74
N LYS A 30 11.16 -11.89 -1.90
CA LYS A 30 11.04 -11.20 -3.19
C LYS A 30 9.62 -10.64 -3.26
N PHE A 31 9.48 -9.43 -3.78
CA PHE A 31 8.16 -8.86 -4.01
C PHE A 31 7.32 -9.79 -4.88
N GLN A 32 6.18 -10.25 -4.33
CA GLN A 32 5.20 -11.08 -5.03
C GLN A 32 3.96 -10.24 -5.34
N TRP A 33 3.82 -9.78 -6.59
CA TRP A 33 2.64 -9.02 -7.03
C TRP A 33 1.34 -9.81 -6.86
N SER A 34 1.40 -11.12 -7.13
CA SER A 34 0.26 -12.02 -7.05
C SER A 34 -0.43 -12.01 -5.68
N SER A 35 0.33 -11.86 -4.57
CA SER A 35 -0.19 -11.87 -3.20
C SER A 35 -0.82 -10.54 -2.74
N LYS A 36 -0.66 -9.44 -3.49
CA LYS A 36 -1.20 -8.13 -3.13
C LYS A 36 -2.68 -8.03 -3.47
N LYS A 37 -3.45 -7.38 -2.60
CA LYS A 37 -4.92 -7.26 -2.74
C LYS A 37 -5.35 -6.01 -3.52
N GLY A 38 -4.49 -5.02 -3.62
CA GLY A 38 -4.78 -3.79 -4.32
C GLY A 38 -3.56 -2.89 -4.45
N LEU A 39 -3.79 -1.77 -5.14
CA LEU A 39 -2.87 -0.68 -5.36
C LEU A 39 -3.51 0.59 -4.82
N ILE A 40 -2.73 1.33 -4.03
CA ILE A 40 -3.03 2.72 -3.68
C ILE A 40 -2.03 3.56 -4.46
N ALA A 41 -2.52 4.50 -5.26
CA ALA A 41 -1.70 5.31 -6.15
C ALA A 41 -1.80 6.79 -5.79
N PHE A 42 -0.69 7.50 -5.88
CA PHE A 42 -0.59 8.95 -5.78
C PHE A 42 0.29 9.41 -6.94
N GLY A 43 0.05 10.62 -7.45
CA GLY A 43 0.81 11.14 -8.58
C GLY A 43 0.09 12.27 -9.29
N ASP A 44 0.40 12.41 -10.56
CA ASP A 44 -0.06 13.47 -11.45
C ASP A 44 -0.96 12.92 -12.58
N SER A 45 -0.99 13.63 -13.72
CA SER A 45 -1.77 13.24 -14.89
C SER A 45 -1.35 11.90 -15.49
N TYR A 46 -0.12 11.43 -15.25
CA TYR A 46 0.38 10.13 -15.70
C TYR A 46 -0.08 8.98 -14.81
N THR A 47 -0.82 9.23 -13.73
CA THR A 47 -1.41 8.18 -12.88
C THR A 47 -2.92 8.33 -12.71
N TYR A 48 -3.42 9.56 -12.85
CA TYR A 48 -4.84 9.91 -12.76
C TYR A 48 -5.78 8.93 -13.47
N VAL A 49 -6.81 8.52 -12.72
CA VAL A 49 -7.97 7.75 -13.19
C VAL A 49 -9.26 8.53 -12.93
N GLN A 50 -10.14 8.62 -13.94
CA GLN A 50 -11.43 9.27 -13.78
C GLN A 50 -12.34 8.44 -12.86
N GLY A 51 -12.83 9.06 -11.78
CA GLY A 51 -13.90 8.50 -10.95
C GLY A 51 -15.21 9.26 -11.11
N THR A 52 -16.31 8.67 -10.62
CA THR A 52 -17.64 9.30 -10.60
C THR A 52 -17.80 10.44 -9.60
N HIS A 53 -16.92 10.55 -8.61
CA HIS A 53 -16.94 11.56 -7.54
C HIS A 53 -15.75 12.53 -7.58
N GLY A 54 -14.80 12.34 -8.49
CA GLY A 54 -13.65 13.23 -8.64
C GLY A 54 -13.86 14.30 -9.71
N HIS A 55 -12.88 15.19 -9.84
CA HIS A 55 -12.92 16.26 -10.82
C HIS A 55 -12.63 15.70 -12.22
N GLN A 56 -13.51 16.02 -13.16
CA GLN A 56 -13.35 15.57 -14.53
C GLN A 56 -12.02 16.06 -15.11
N ASN A 57 -11.22 15.14 -15.65
CA ASN A 57 -9.85 15.36 -16.17
C ASN A 57 -8.78 15.64 -15.10
N TYR A 58 -9.10 15.51 -13.80
CA TYR A 58 -8.16 15.83 -12.73
C TYR A 58 -8.03 14.77 -11.65
N SER A 59 -9.13 14.18 -11.15
CA SER A 59 -9.03 13.26 -10.02
C SER A 59 -10.08 12.15 -9.97
N PHE A 60 -9.78 11.10 -9.20
CA PHE A 60 -10.69 9.98 -8.97
C PHE A 60 -11.80 10.31 -7.96
N ILE A 61 -11.47 10.90 -6.80
CA ILE A 61 -12.41 10.98 -5.66
C ILE A 61 -12.20 12.17 -4.70
N GLY A 62 -11.53 13.23 -5.14
CA GLY A 62 -11.23 14.40 -4.32
C GLY A 62 -10.03 15.14 -4.88
N ASP A 63 -9.65 16.26 -4.28
CA ASP A 63 -8.48 17.02 -4.72
C ASP A 63 -7.83 17.85 -3.60
N ALA A 64 -6.90 18.73 -3.98
CA ALA A 64 -6.16 19.60 -3.07
C ALA A 64 -7.03 20.70 -2.40
N PHE A 65 -8.27 20.89 -2.86
CA PHE A 65 -9.21 21.87 -2.32
C PHE A 65 -10.36 21.19 -1.56
N ASP A 66 -10.69 19.94 -1.91
CA ASP A 66 -11.65 19.08 -1.21
C ASP A 66 -11.07 17.68 -0.97
N PHE A 67 -10.28 17.56 0.10
CA PHE A 67 -9.61 16.31 0.49
C PHE A 67 -10.54 15.30 1.16
N ALA A 68 -11.69 15.75 1.67
CA ALA A 68 -12.48 14.98 2.61
C ALA A 68 -13.56 14.17 1.89
N PHE A 69 -13.45 12.84 1.97
CA PHE A 69 -14.49 11.91 1.55
C PHE A 69 -14.73 10.88 2.65
N ASP A 70 -15.97 10.40 2.76
CA ASP A 70 -16.30 9.32 3.69
C ASP A 70 -16.06 7.94 3.05
N GLU A 71 -16.10 6.90 3.90
CA GLU A 71 -15.93 5.52 3.46
C GLU A 71 -16.97 5.13 2.41
N GLN A 72 -18.22 5.57 2.57
CA GLN A 72 -19.29 5.22 1.65
C GLN A 72 -19.00 5.76 0.25
N THR A 73 -18.57 7.02 0.15
CA THR A 73 -18.17 7.69 -1.09
C THR A 73 -16.99 6.97 -1.72
N LEU A 74 -15.96 6.65 -0.92
CA LEU A 74 -14.81 5.84 -1.38
C LEU A 74 -15.26 4.54 -2.01
N LEU A 75 -16.08 3.79 -1.29
CA LEU A 75 -16.48 2.46 -1.71
C LEU A 75 -17.52 2.47 -2.84
N SER A 76 -18.33 3.53 -3.00
CA SER A 76 -19.28 3.66 -4.11
C SER A 76 -18.70 4.29 -5.36
N ASN A 77 -17.55 4.95 -5.29
CA ASN A 77 -16.95 5.62 -6.43
C ASN A 77 -16.51 4.63 -7.49
N LYS A 78 -17.00 4.82 -8.72
CA LYS A 78 -16.72 3.96 -9.86
C LYS A 78 -15.67 4.61 -10.75
N ILE A 79 -14.82 3.76 -11.32
CA ILE A 79 -13.90 4.13 -12.39
C ILE A 79 -14.70 4.33 -13.68
N VAL A 80 -14.42 5.42 -14.40
CA VAL A 80 -15.09 5.80 -15.65
C VAL A 80 -14.13 5.59 -16.83
N GLN A 81 -14.51 4.69 -17.74
CA GLN A 81 -13.71 4.32 -18.93
C GLN A 81 -14.39 4.60 -20.27
N ASN A 82 -15.35 5.51 -20.28
CA ASN A 82 -15.96 6.04 -21.51
C ASN A 82 -15.36 7.38 -21.91
N GLN A 83 -14.07 7.60 -21.60
CA GLN A 83 -13.39 8.88 -21.74
C GLN A 83 -11.94 8.69 -22.16
N THR A 84 -11.37 9.70 -22.80
CA THR A 84 -9.99 9.75 -23.28
C THR A 84 -9.18 10.85 -22.60
N ALA A 85 -9.62 11.28 -21.42
CA ALA A 85 -9.11 12.42 -20.67
C ALA A 85 -7.97 12.09 -19.71
N THR A 86 -7.49 10.85 -19.71
CA THR A 86 -6.20 10.53 -19.10
C THR A 86 -5.08 10.97 -20.03
N ALA A 87 -3.85 11.09 -19.50
CA ALA A 87 -2.68 11.37 -20.33
C ALA A 87 -2.45 10.32 -21.44
N GLU A 88 -3.00 9.12 -21.27
CA GLU A 88 -2.86 7.99 -22.20
C GLU A 88 -3.99 7.92 -23.25
N GLY A 89 -4.99 8.82 -23.20
CA GLY A 89 -6.15 8.77 -24.10
C GLY A 89 -7.07 7.57 -23.88
N GLY A 90 -6.95 6.88 -22.73
CA GLY A 90 -7.65 5.64 -22.39
C GLY A 90 -7.33 5.18 -20.95
N PRO A 91 -7.32 3.88 -20.64
CA PRO A 91 -6.90 3.43 -19.31
C PRO A 91 -5.44 3.80 -19.00
N ASN A 92 -5.17 4.19 -17.77
CA ASN A 92 -3.83 4.52 -17.30
C ASN A 92 -3.06 3.26 -16.85
N TRP A 93 -1.75 3.36 -16.63
CA TRP A 93 -0.90 2.21 -16.30
C TRP A 93 -1.36 1.46 -15.04
N VAL A 94 -1.92 2.16 -14.06
CA VAL A 94 -2.46 1.58 -12.82
C VAL A 94 -3.68 0.70 -13.06
N GLU A 95 -4.49 1.02 -14.06
CA GLU A 95 -5.68 0.24 -14.46
C GLU A 95 -5.23 -1.05 -15.15
N TYR A 96 -4.23 -0.98 -16.02
CA TYR A 96 -3.62 -2.17 -16.63
C TYR A 96 -2.91 -3.05 -15.60
N LEU A 97 -2.19 -2.45 -14.65
CA LEU A 97 -1.46 -3.19 -13.61
C LEU A 97 -2.41 -4.00 -12.72
N THR A 98 -3.61 -3.46 -12.46
CA THR A 98 -4.62 -4.07 -11.59
C THR A 98 -5.71 -4.86 -12.34
N ASP A 99 -5.78 -4.71 -13.68
CA ASP A 99 -6.89 -5.15 -14.52
C ASP A 99 -8.26 -4.61 -14.04
N CYS A 100 -8.24 -3.40 -13.48
CA CYS A 100 -9.40 -2.75 -12.88
C CYS A 100 -9.74 -1.48 -13.66
N GLY A 101 -10.89 -1.47 -14.33
CA GLY A 101 -11.28 -0.32 -15.15
C GLY A 101 -10.48 -0.22 -16.46
N VAL A 102 -10.28 -1.33 -17.17
CA VAL A 102 -9.62 -1.30 -18.50
C VAL A 102 -10.62 -1.37 -19.66
N LYS A 103 -11.89 -1.65 -19.37
CA LYS A 103 -12.96 -1.79 -20.36
C LYS A 103 -13.88 -0.56 -20.32
N PRO A 104 -14.47 -0.17 -21.46
CA PRO A 104 -15.46 0.90 -21.50
C PRO A 104 -16.60 0.70 -20.49
N GLY A 105 -17.07 1.79 -19.90
CA GLY A 105 -18.18 1.84 -18.97
C GLY A 105 -17.78 2.26 -17.55
N LEU A 106 -18.58 1.80 -16.58
CA LEU A 106 -18.35 2.04 -15.16
C LEU A 106 -17.86 0.77 -14.50
N THR A 107 -16.72 0.84 -13.82
CA THR A 107 -16.15 -0.28 -13.06
C THR A 107 -16.15 0.04 -11.57
N SER A 108 -16.69 -0.85 -10.75
CA SER A 108 -16.60 -0.74 -9.29
C SER A 108 -15.24 -1.28 -8.81
N PRO A 109 -14.40 -0.48 -8.12
CA PRO A 109 -13.12 -0.96 -7.58
C PRO A 109 -13.27 -2.19 -6.68
N ARG A 110 -14.40 -2.28 -5.96
CA ARG A 110 -14.71 -3.43 -5.08
C ARG A 110 -14.89 -4.76 -5.82
N THR A 111 -15.24 -4.73 -7.10
CA THR A 111 -15.44 -5.93 -7.91
C THR A 111 -14.15 -6.39 -8.61
N CYS A 112 -13.10 -5.59 -8.57
CA CYS A 112 -11.82 -5.93 -9.19
C CYS A 112 -11.07 -6.98 -8.37
N LYS A 113 -10.35 -7.86 -9.07
CA LYS A 113 -9.49 -8.88 -8.44
C LYS A 113 -8.36 -8.26 -7.61
N LYS A 114 -7.78 -7.16 -8.12
CA LYS A 114 -6.93 -6.25 -7.36
C LYS A 114 -7.62 -4.90 -7.32
N GLN A 115 -7.89 -4.41 -6.12
CA GLN A 115 -8.56 -3.13 -5.95
C GLN A 115 -7.63 -1.99 -6.36
N LEU A 116 -8.16 -0.99 -7.05
CA LEU A 116 -7.44 0.22 -7.40
C LEU A 116 -8.05 1.39 -6.64
N TRP A 117 -7.21 2.08 -5.86
CA TRP A 117 -7.55 3.31 -5.16
C TRP A 117 -6.59 4.40 -5.62
N ASP A 118 -7.03 5.19 -6.60
CA ASP A 118 -6.24 6.27 -7.17
C ASP A 118 -6.51 7.60 -6.43
N PHE A 119 -5.44 8.23 -5.97
CA PHE A 119 -5.44 9.55 -5.33
C PHE A 119 -4.50 10.51 -6.07
N ALA A 120 -4.17 10.21 -7.32
CA ALA A 120 -3.46 11.13 -8.19
C ALA A 120 -4.35 12.33 -8.55
N PHE A 121 -3.71 13.49 -8.71
CA PHE A 121 -4.36 14.70 -9.16
C PHE A 121 -3.59 15.29 -10.35
N ALA A 122 -4.25 15.47 -11.49
CA ALA A 122 -3.59 15.94 -12.70
C ALA A 122 -2.96 17.32 -12.49
N GLY A 123 -1.65 17.42 -12.72
CA GLY A 123 -0.88 18.65 -12.49
C GLY A 123 -0.31 18.79 -11.08
N SER A 124 -0.42 17.77 -10.23
CA SER A 124 0.31 17.72 -8.97
C SER A 124 1.83 17.76 -9.19
N ASP A 125 2.51 18.47 -8.29
CA ASP A 125 3.97 18.54 -8.20
C ASP A 125 4.43 18.00 -6.83
N ILE A 126 5.72 17.77 -6.67
CA ILE A 126 6.32 17.35 -5.40
C ILE A 126 6.55 18.56 -4.49
N SER A 127 6.13 18.45 -3.22
CA SER A 127 6.56 19.41 -2.20
C SER A 127 7.94 19.00 -1.65
N THR A 128 8.82 19.98 -1.42
CA THR A 128 10.12 19.79 -0.76
C THR A 128 10.21 20.43 0.62
N HIS A 129 9.09 20.97 1.11
CA HIS A 129 8.98 21.65 2.40
C HIS A 129 8.66 20.68 3.56
#